data_AF-A0A1J0VRU4-F1
#
_entry.id   AF-A0A1J0VRU4-F1
#
_cell.length_a   1.000
_cell.length_b   1.000
_cell.length_c   1.000
_cell.angle_alpha   90.00
_cell.angle_beta   90.00
_cell.angle_gamma   90.00
#
_symmetry.space_group_name_H-M   'P 1'
#
loop_
_entity.id
_entity.type
_entity.pdbx_description
1 polymer ?
#
loop_
_entity_poly.entity_id
_entity_poly.type
_entity_poly.pdbx_seq_one_letter_code
_entity_poly.pdbx_strand_id
1 'polypeptide(L)' 'MDPPSCGCEESAYSSWLNRIECEFAALRYFALNGTDHRSHDEQDTAIGNYIRWRNQHAGPIRDFAVGSKIRHPDYLPNVA' A
#
# COMPACT_ATOMS: atom_id res chain seq x y z
N MET A 1 -17.36 25.25 33.26
CA MET A 1 -18.07 23.95 33.33
C MET A 1 -18.38 23.59 31.89
N ASP A 2 -17.39 23.03 31.21
CA ASP A 2 -17.48 22.62 29.81
C ASP A 2 -17.85 21.13 29.74
N PRO A 3 -18.68 20.68 28.79
CA PRO A 3 -19.04 19.28 28.64
C PRO A 3 -17.85 18.48 28.08
N PRO A 4 -17.72 17.18 28.42
CA PRO A 4 -16.67 16.35 27.87
C PRO A 4 -16.94 16.11 26.38
N SER A 5 -16.07 16.65 25.54
CA SER A 5 -16.00 16.30 24.12
C SER A 5 -15.67 14.81 24.01
N CYS A 6 -16.58 13.98 23.50
CA CYS A 6 -16.24 12.61 23.08
C CYS A 6 -15.26 12.73 21.92
N GLY A 7 -13.97 12.63 22.22
CA GLY A 7 -12.93 12.39 21.23
C GLY A 7 -13.05 10.96 20.72
N CYS A 8 -14.03 10.73 19.86
CA CYS A 8 -14.26 9.48 19.17
C CYS A 8 -14.01 9.69 17.66
N GLU A 9 -12.85 10.26 17.32
CA GLU A 9 -12.45 10.59 15.94
C GLU A 9 -11.00 10.19 15.61
N GLU A 10 -10.47 9.11 16.21
CA GLU A 10 -9.11 8.63 15.90
C GLU A 10 -8.99 7.10 15.65
N SER A 11 -10.10 6.39 15.49
CA SER A 11 -10.06 4.90 15.35
C SER A 11 -10.50 4.38 13.97
N ALA A 12 -11.28 5.14 13.20
CA ALA A 12 -11.81 4.66 11.91
C ALA A 12 -10.71 4.53 10.83
N TYR A 13 -9.78 5.49 10.73
CA TYR A 13 -8.66 5.44 9.78
C TYR A 13 -7.63 4.35 10.11
N SER A 14 -7.42 4.11 11.40
CA SER A 14 -6.45 3.12 11.92
C SER A 14 -6.84 1.68 11.54
N SER A 15 -8.14 1.39 11.47
CA SER A 15 -8.64 0.06 11.06
C SER A 15 -8.31 -0.31 9.60
N TRP A 16 -8.26 0.69 8.72
CA TRP A 16 -7.91 0.53 7.31
C TRP A 16 -6.40 0.37 7.11
N LEU A 17 -5.60 1.16 7.84
CA LEU A 17 -4.13 1.00 7.90
C LEU A 17 -3.74 -0.41 8.35
N ASN A 18 -4.40 -0.94 9.38
CA ASN A 18 -4.14 -2.29 9.90
C ASN A 18 -4.31 -3.41 8.84
N ARG A 19 -5.17 -3.24 7.82
CA ARG A 19 -5.31 -4.24 6.74
C ARG A 19 -4.18 -4.19 5.72
N ILE A 20 -3.67 -3.00 5.40
CA ILE A 20 -2.52 -2.89 4.49
C ILE A 20 -1.22 -3.29 5.19
N GLU A 21 -1.14 -3.12 6.51
CA GLU A 21 0.01 -3.52 7.32
C GLU A 21 0.37 -5.01 7.16
N CYS A 22 -0.61 -5.92 7.07
CA CYS A 22 -0.33 -7.34 6.83
C CYS A 22 0.33 -7.61 5.47
N GLU A 23 -0.03 -6.84 4.44
CA GLU A 23 0.55 -6.97 3.09
C GLU A 23 1.97 -6.39 3.04
N PHE A 24 2.24 -5.34 3.82
CA PHE A 24 3.55 -4.69 3.90
C PHE A 24 4.46 -5.24 5.02
N ALA A 25 3.96 -6.14 5.88
CA ALA A 25 4.74 -6.70 6.98
C ALA A 25 6.00 -7.42 6.49
N ALA A 26 5.87 -8.25 5.44
CA ALA A 26 7.02 -8.93 4.84
C ALA A 26 8.02 -7.93 4.22
N LEU A 27 7.53 -6.84 3.61
CA LEU A 27 8.36 -5.77 3.05
C LEU A 27 9.07 -4.98 4.16
N ARG A 28 8.42 -4.74 5.29
CA ARG A 28 9.04 -4.15 6.50
C ARG A 28 10.11 -5.06 7.07
N TYR A 29 9.87 -6.35 7.22
CA TYR A 29 10.90 -7.25 7.73
C TYR A 29 12.11 -7.33 6.78
N PHE A 30 11.87 -7.39 5.48
CA PHE A 30 12.92 -7.47 4.47
C PHE A 30 13.72 -6.18 4.29
N ALA A 31 13.04 -5.04 4.21
CA ALA A 31 13.68 -3.76 3.88
C ALA A 31 13.94 -2.86 5.10
N LEU A 32 13.16 -2.98 6.19
CA LEU A 32 13.24 -2.08 7.36
C LEU A 32 13.83 -2.74 8.61
N ASN A 33 13.86 -4.08 8.71
CA ASN A 33 14.21 -4.76 9.97
C ASN A 33 15.25 -5.91 9.84
N GLY A 34 15.74 -6.19 8.63
CA GLY A 34 16.47 -7.44 8.34
C GLY A 34 17.90 -7.28 7.79
N THR A 35 18.30 -6.07 7.45
CA THR A 35 19.54 -5.80 6.70
C THR A 35 20.10 -4.48 7.21
N ASP A 36 21.38 -4.47 7.58
CA ASP A 36 22.13 -3.26 7.93
C ASP A 36 22.31 -2.42 6.65
N HIS A 37 21.21 -1.85 6.15
CA HIS A 37 21.23 -0.94 5.01
C HIS A 37 21.91 0.33 5.48
N ARG A 38 23.14 0.53 4.99
CA ARG A 38 24.01 1.61 5.47
C ARG A 38 23.60 2.98 4.92
N SER A 39 22.61 3.02 4.03
CA SER A 39 22.02 4.23 3.47
C SER A 39 20.57 4.00 2.98
N HIS A 40 19.83 5.12 2.83
CA HIS A 40 18.51 5.12 2.20
C HIS A 40 18.53 4.59 0.75
N ASP A 41 19.60 4.86 0.00
CA ASP A 41 19.73 4.39 -1.39
C ASP A 41 19.82 2.85 -1.50
N GLU A 42 20.48 2.22 -0.53
CA GLU A 42 20.59 0.76 -0.46
C GLU A 42 19.23 0.12 -0.18
N GLN A 43 18.45 0.73 0.71
CA GLN A 43 17.09 0.33 1.03
C GLN A 43 16.13 0.49 -0.16
N ASP A 44 16.18 1.63 -0.85
CA ASP A 44 15.38 1.87 -2.07
C ASP A 44 15.71 0.86 -3.16
N THR A 45 17.00 0.53 -3.32
CA THR A 45 17.46 -0.48 -4.26
C THR A 45 16.92 -1.87 -3.90
N ALA A 46 16.94 -2.25 -2.62
CA ALA A 46 16.42 -3.53 -2.16
C ALA A 46 14.90 -3.65 -2.38
N ILE A 47 14.14 -2.58 -2.08
CA ILE A 47 12.69 -2.51 -2.32
C ILE A 47 12.40 -2.63 -3.82
N GLY A 48 13.13 -1.89 -4.66
CA GLY A 48 12.99 -1.93 -6.11
C GLY A 48 13.25 -3.32 -6.69
N ASN A 49 14.32 -3.99 -6.21
CA ASN A 49 14.65 -5.36 -6.61
C ASN A 49 13.57 -6.36 -6.22
N TYR A 50 13.02 -6.25 -5.01
CA TYR A 50 11.95 -7.11 -4.54
C TYR A 50 10.66 -6.95 -5.36
N ILE A 51 10.22 -5.71 -5.61
CA ILE A 51 9.03 -5.44 -6.45
C ILE A 51 9.22 -6.02 -7.85
N ARG A 52 10.42 -5.84 -8.43
CA ARG A 52 10.74 -6.36 -9.77
C ARG A 52 10.70 -7.88 -9.81
N TRP A 53 11.26 -8.55 -8.81
CA TRP A 53 11.21 -10.01 -8.70
C TRP A 53 9.77 -10.50 -8.53
N ARG A 54 9.01 -9.90 -7.60
CA ARG A 54 7.62 -10.27 -7.32
C ARG A 54 6.75 -10.14 -8.57
N ASN A 55 6.90 -9.05 -9.33
CA ASN A 55 6.15 -8.81 -10.56
C ASN A 55 6.51 -9.78 -11.69
N GLN A 56 7.77 -10.24 -11.77
CA GLN A 56 8.18 -11.26 -12.74
C GLN A 56 7.58 -12.64 -12.43
N HIS A 57 7.33 -12.92 -11.16
CA HIS A 57 6.80 -14.21 -10.69
C HIS A 57 5.29 -14.17 -10.44
N ALA A 58 4.66 -13.00 -10.56
CA ALA A 58 3.22 -12.86 -10.46
C ALA A 58 2.55 -13.27 -11.79
N GLY A 59 1.48 -14.04 -11.70
CA GLY A 59 0.59 -14.26 -12.84
C GLY A 59 -0.14 -12.96 -13.22
N PRO A 60 -0.53 -12.78 -14.49
CA PRO A 60 -1.31 -11.60 -14.89
C PRO A 60 -2.65 -11.59 -14.15
N ILE A 61 -2.92 -10.49 -13.43
CA ILE A 61 -4.23 -10.25 -12.83
C ILE A 61 -5.16 -9.76 -13.94
N ARG A 62 -5.97 -10.68 -14.48
CA ARG A 62 -6.84 -10.39 -15.64
C ARG A 62 -8.14 -9.70 -15.24
N ASP A 63 -8.66 -10.08 -14.07
CA ASP A 63 -10.00 -9.67 -13.61
C ASP A 63 -9.93 -8.64 -12.49
N PHE A 64 -8.92 -7.76 -12.51
CA PHE A 64 -8.90 -6.62 -11.61
C PHE A 64 -10.00 -5.63 -11.99
N ALA A 65 -10.84 -5.32 -11.01
CA ALA A 65 -11.85 -4.26 -11.07
C ALA A 65 -12.80 -4.40 -12.28
N VAL A 66 -13.25 -5.62 -12.59
CA VAL A 66 -14.13 -5.91 -13.74
C VAL A 66 -15.39 -5.04 -13.76
N GLY A 67 -15.96 -4.76 -12.59
CA GLY A 67 -17.14 -3.89 -12.46
C GLY A 67 -16.84 -2.40 -12.28
N SER A 68 -15.58 -1.98 -12.36
CA SER A 68 -15.21 -0.57 -12.17
C SER A 68 -15.54 0.26 -13.40
N LYS A 69 -15.99 1.50 -13.17
CA LYS A 69 -16.22 2.51 -14.22
C LYS A 69 -14.99 2.73 -15.10
N ILE A 70 -13.78 2.50 -14.58
CA ILE A 70 -12.50 2.60 -15.32
C ILE A 70 -12.47 1.68 -16.56
N ARG A 71 -13.23 0.57 -16.55
CA ARG A 71 -13.32 -0.38 -17.67
C ARG A 71 -14.41 -0.02 -18.69
N HIS A 72 -15.24 0.98 -18.40
CA HIS A 72 -16.34 1.33 -19.29
C HIS A 72 -15.82 2.17 -20.47
N PRO A 73 -16.26 1.91 -21.72
CA PRO A 73 -15.75 2.62 -22.90
C PRO A 73 -15.96 4.13 -22.88
N ASP A 74 -16.92 4.62 -22.10
CA ASP A 74 -17.24 6.05 -21.94
C ASP A 74 -16.51 6.72 -20.77
N TYR A 75 -15.60 6.00 -20.09
CA TYR A 75 -14.89 6.53 -18.95
C TYR A 75 -13.87 7.58 -19.40
N LEU A 76 -14.19 8.85 -19.12
CA LEU A 76 -13.26 9.96 -19.29
C LEU A 76 -12.38 10.05 -18.04
N PRO A 77 -11.06 9.77 -18.13
CA PRO A 77 -10.16 10.03 -17.02
C PRO A 77 -10.12 11.54 -16.77
N ASN A 78 -10.10 11.93 -15.50
CA ASN A 78 -10.02 13.33 -15.11
C ASN A 78 -8.57 13.81 -15.32
N VAL A 79 -8.25 14.18 -16.56
CA VAL A 79 -6.97 14.81 -16.93
C VAL A 79 -7.10 16.31 -16.68
N ALA A 80 -6.34 16.79 -15.69
CA ALA A 80 -6.12 18.20 -15.40
C ALA A 80 -4.96 18.75 -16.25
#